data_AF-A0A7X6SQN7-F1
#
_entry.id   AF-A0A7X6SQN7-F1
#
_cell.length_a   1.000
_cell.length_b   1.000
_cell.length_c   1.000
_cell.angle_alpha   90.00
_cell.angle_beta   90.00
_cell.angle_gamma   90.00
#
_symmetry.space_group_name_H-M   'P 1'
#
loop_
_entity.id
_entity.type
_entity.pdbx_description
1 polymer ?
#
loop_
_entity_poly.entity_id
_entity_poly.type
_entity_poly.pdbx_seq_one_letter_code
_entity_poly.pdbx_strand_id
1 'polypeptide(L)' 'MRLMKLTARTLYGLERVLMAELAESGAAETEILNRAVTFTGSLETMYRV' A
#
# COMPACT_ATOMS: atom_id res chain seq x y z
N MET A 1 14.03 7.76 9.44
CA MET A 1 13.22 7.66 8.20
C MET A 1 11.87 8.30 8.47
N ARG A 2 11.34 9.12 7.57
CA ARG A 2 9.99 9.69 7.72
C ARG A 2 8.97 8.71 7.14
N LEU A 3 7.96 8.37 7.94
CA LEU A 3 6.81 7.59 7.48
C LEU A 3 5.74 8.52 6.89
N MET A 4 5.07 8.04 5.85
CA MET A 4 4.05 8.76 5.10
C MET A 4 2.84 7.87 4.92
N LYS A 5 1.65 8.48 4.93
CA LYS A 5 0.40 7.81 4.57
C LYS A 5 0.20 7.91 3.06
N LEU A 6 0.12 6.78 2.39
CA LEU A 6 0.08 6.64 0.94
C LEU A 6 -1.19 5.89 0.52
N THR A 7 -1.62 6.10 -0.72
CA THR A 7 -2.76 5.40 -1.32
C THR A 7 -2.34 4.85 -2.68
N ALA A 8 -2.34 3.53 -2.82
CA ALA A 8 -2.13 2.86 -4.09
C ALA A 8 -3.49 2.50 -4.71
N ARG A 9 -3.69 2.82 -6.00
CA ARG A 9 -4.92 2.48 -6.74
C ARG A 9 -4.75 1.15 -7.45
N THR A 10 -5.84 0.40 -7.59
CA THR A 10 -5.86 -0.87 -8.29
C THR A 10 -7.18 -1.07 -9.05
N LEU A 11 -7.26 -2.17 -9.79
CA LEU A 11 -8.49 -2.61 -10.43
C LEU A 11 -9.45 -3.22 -9.40
N TYR A 12 -10.74 -3.13 -9.69
CA TYR A 12 -11.78 -3.68 -8.82
C TYR A 12 -11.57 -5.18 -8.60
N GLY A 13 -11.57 -5.61 -7.34
CA GLY A 13 -11.37 -7.00 -6.93
C GLY A 13 -9.92 -7.39 -6.67
N LEU A 14 -8.94 -6.52 -6.96
CA LEU A 14 -7.52 -6.78 -6.74
C LEU A 14 -6.98 -6.16 -5.44
N GLU A 15 -7.83 -5.54 -4.62
CA GLU A 15 -7.40 -4.80 -3.43
C GLU A 15 -6.68 -5.69 -2.40
N ARG A 16 -7.13 -6.93 -2.24
CA ARG A 16 -6.49 -7.91 -1.33
C ARG A 16 -5.12 -8.37 -1.85
N VAL A 17 -4.97 -8.49 -3.17
CA VAL A 17 -3.69 -8.85 -3.80
C VAL A 17 -2.70 -7.70 -3.61
N LEU A 18 -3.11 -6.47 -3.97
CA LEU A 18 -2.30 -5.27 -3.76
C LEU A 18 -1.89 -5.10 -2.30
N MET A 19 -2.80 -5.31 -1.35
CA MET A 19 -2.49 -5.23 0.08
C MET A 19 -1.39 -6.21 0.48
N ALA A 20 -1.41 -7.45 -0.03
CA ALA A 20 -0.38 -8.44 0.27
C ALA A 20 1.00 -8.04 -0.29
N GLU A 21 1.04 -7.57 -1.55
CA GLU A 21 2.28 -7.09 -2.19
C GLU A 21 2.88 -5.88 -1.46
N LEU A 22 2.02 -4.94 -1.02
CA LEU A 22 2.43 -3.80 -0.21
C LEU A 22 3.02 -4.26 1.14
N ALA A 23 2.40 -5.22 1.81
CA ALA A 23 2.88 -5.76 3.08
C ALA A 23 4.26 -6.45 2.91
N GLU A 24 4.45 -7.24 1.85
CA GLU A 24 5.76 -7.84 1.51
C GLU A 24 6.83 -6.77 1.21
N SER A 25 6.42 -5.61 0.71
CA SER A 25 7.29 -4.47 0.43
C SER A 25 7.56 -3.58 1.66
N GLY A 26 7.06 -3.94 2.84
CA GLY A 26 7.29 -3.24 4.10
C GLY A 26 6.26 -2.15 4.41
N ALA A 27 5.08 -2.18 3.78
CA ALA A 27 3.96 -1.34 4.17
C ALA A 27 3.36 -1.80 5.51
N ALA A 28 2.93 -0.84 6.33
CA ALA A 28 2.25 -1.06 7.60
C ALA A 28 0.88 -0.35 7.61
N GLU A 29 0.03 -0.67 8.58
CA GLU A 29 -1.29 -0.02 8.76
C GLU A 29 -2.14 0.01 7.47
N THR A 30 -2.19 -1.13 6.76
CA THR A 30 -2.90 -1.24 5.50
C THR A 30 -4.42 -1.26 5.69
N GLU A 31 -5.15 -0.52 4.88
CA GLU A 31 -6.62 -0.50 4.85
C GLU A 31 -7.11 -0.59 3.40
N ILE A 32 -8.07 -1.47 3.14
CA ILE A 32 -8.68 -1.65 1.82
C ILE A 32 -9.78 -0.61 1.63
N LEU A 33 -9.72 0.11 0.51
CA LEU A 33 -10.76 1.01 0.02
C LEU A 33 -11.36 0.47 -1.28
N ASN A 34 -12.40 1.11 -1.82
CA ASN A 34 -12.91 0.78 -3.14
C ASN A 34 -11.82 1.08 -4.19
N ARG A 35 -11.32 0.04 -4.88
CA ARG A 35 -10.28 0.14 -5.93
C ARG A 35 -8.96 0.75 -5.46
N ALA A 36 -8.64 0.65 -4.17
CA ALA A 36 -7.41 1.19 -3.62
C ALA A 36 -7.03 0.53 -2.28
N VAL A 37 -5.78 0.71 -1.87
CA VAL A 37 -5.26 0.36 -0.54
C VAL A 37 -4.53 1.57 0.02
N THR A 38 -4.89 2.00 1.23
CA THR A 38 -4.15 2.97 2.02
C THR A 38 -3.14 2.25 2.90
N PHE A 39 -1.95 2.83 3.07
CA PHE A 39 -0.91 2.24 3.91
C PHE A 39 0.08 3.30 4.43
N THR A 40 0.80 2.95 5.49
CA THR A 40 1.91 3.74 6.03
C THR A 40 3.22 3.13 5.53
N GLY A 41 4.07 3.95 4.91
CA GLY A 41 5.35 3.51 4.33
C GLY A 41 6.42 4.58 4.37
N SER A 42 7.67 4.17 4.14
CA SER A 42 8.79 5.10 3.97
C SER A 42 8.93 5.54 2.51
N LEU A 43 9.80 6.52 2.25
CA LEU A 43 10.17 6.88 0.88
C LEU A 43 10.75 5.69 0.10
N GLU A 44 11.52 4.83 0.76
CA GLU A 44 12.03 3.59 0.16
C GLU A 44 10.89 2.66 -0.25
N THR A 45 9.91 2.47 0.63
CA THR A 45 8.71 1.69 0.36
C THR A 45 7.97 2.23 -0.87
N MET A 46 7.84 3.56 -0.99
CA MET A 46 7.20 4.21 -2.14
C MET A 46 7.92 3.96 -3.47
N TYR A 47 9.26 3.91 -3.49
CA TYR A 47 10.03 3.67 -4.72
C TYR A 47 10.13 2.19 -5.10
N ARG A 48 9.79 1.28 -4.18
CA ARG A 48 9.82 -0.17 -4.42
C ARG A 48 8.53 -0.69 -5.08
N VAL A 49 7.43 0.04 -4.89
CA VAL A 49 6.06 -0.36 -5.27
C VAL A 49 5.56 0.38 -6.49
#